data_AF-A0AAD7MAA0-F1
#
_entry.id   AF-A0AAD7MAA0-F1
#
_cell.length_a   1.000
_cell.length_b   1.000
_cell.length_c   1.000
_cell.angle_alpha   90.00
_cell.angle_beta   90.00
_cell.angle_gamma   90.00
#
_symmetry.space_group_name_H-M   'P 1'
#
loop_
_entity.id
_entity.type
_entity.pdbx_description
1 polymer ?
#
loop_
_entity_poly.entity_id
_entity_poly.type
_entity_poly.pdbx_seq_one_letter_code
_entity_poly.pdbx_strand_id
1 'polypeptide(L)'
;MEELNLPSTRDQSDALFLERLDAFCLAEMKAFAEREHRPLEETRQYVAEWHSNRMDRVKAVLSDASRILESLCDASGVQSFLLAVDPSDTAGSGFLGGSVLGREYYRGQRGGGDAGAKAFKVHCLKNVAPTAVSANAEASSSTSTTPKISAARSVKADLYEGVRKALRSASGVRNAEMKWTNPALLSIYGVCLNPSSLKSSQNKELLRRLKVERCNCTHSDDANEPPVESPAPVTSGRKIYDEPAASVSSATGSSEWDGGIRPKKRAREDDMYPLQ
;
A
#
# COMPACT_ATOMS: atom_id res chain seq x y z
N MET A 1 40.86 -51.21 -11.79
CA MET A 1 41.65 -49.97 -11.83
C MET A 1 40.66 -48.85 -12.01
N GLU A 2 40.30 -48.16 -10.93
CA GLU A 2 39.53 -46.91 -11.00
C GLU A 2 40.53 -45.80 -11.34
N GLU A 3 40.40 -45.18 -12.50
CA GLU A 3 41.10 -43.93 -12.80
C GLU A 3 40.53 -42.84 -11.89
N LEU A 4 41.34 -42.38 -10.95
CA LEU A 4 41.03 -41.23 -10.12
C LEU A 4 40.92 -40.01 -11.04
N ASN A 5 39.69 -39.57 -11.28
CA ASN A 5 39.37 -38.32 -11.97
C ASN A 5 39.88 -37.15 -11.13
N LEU A 6 41.15 -36.82 -11.29
CA LEU A 6 41.75 -35.64 -10.67
C LEU A 6 41.07 -34.41 -11.28
N PRO A 7 40.49 -33.51 -10.47
CA PRO A 7 39.84 -32.32 -10.97
C PRO A 7 40.85 -31.51 -11.80
N SER A 8 40.40 -31.07 -12.98
CA SER A 8 41.21 -30.23 -13.84
C SER A 8 41.61 -28.97 -13.07
N THR A 9 42.85 -28.49 -13.25
CA THR A 9 43.32 -27.24 -12.64
C THR A 9 42.41 -26.04 -12.97
N ARG A 10 41.65 -26.15 -14.08
CA ARG A 10 40.63 -25.20 -14.48
C ARG A 10 39.45 -25.12 -13.48
N ASP A 11 38.98 -26.26 -12.99
CA ASP A 11 37.83 -26.33 -12.08
C ASP A 11 38.12 -25.66 -10.73
N GLN A 12 39.36 -25.78 -10.25
CA GLN A 12 39.80 -25.10 -9.02
C GLN A 12 39.89 -23.58 -9.20
N SER A 13 40.35 -23.12 -10.37
CA SER A 13 40.45 -21.68 -10.67
C SER A 13 39.06 -21.02 -10.77
N ASP A 14 38.07 -21.76 -11.29
CA ASP A 14 36.69 -21.28 -11.39
C ASP A 14 36.00 -21.24 -10.03
N ALA A 15 36.27 -22.21 -9.13
CA ALA A 15 35.72 -22.19 -7.76
C ALA A 15 36.20 -20.95 -6.97
N LEU A 16 37.50 -20.64 -7.00
CA LEU A 16 38.05 -19.46 -6.34
C LEU A 16 37.55 -18.14 -6.98
N PHE A 17 37.33 -18.13 -8.29
CA PHE A 17 36.73 -16.99 -8.99
C PHE A 17 35.30 -16.73 -8.49
N LEU A 18 34.47 -17.78 -8.37
CA LEU A 18 33.09 -17.68 -7.90
C LEU A 18 33.00 -17.21 -6.44
N GLU A 19 33.90 -17.68 -5.57
CA GLU A 19 33.98 -17.20 -4.18
C GLU A 19 34.33 -15.70 -4.13
N ARG A 20 35.31 -15.26 -4.94
CA ARG A 20 35.66 -13.84 -5.05
C ARG A 20 34.55 -13.01 -5.66
N LEU A 21 33.77 -13.58 -6.59
CA LEU A 21 32.64 -12.91 -7.21
C LEU A 21 31.50 -12.68 -6.22
N ASP A 22 31.22 -13.65 -5.33
CA ASP A 22 30.21 -13.54 -4.27
C ASP A 22 30.53 -12.41 -3.28
N ALA A 23 31.82 -12.22 -2.98
CA ALA A 23 32.28 -11.13 -2.13
C ALA A 23 32.23 -9.74 -2.79
N PHE A 24 32.06 -9.67 -4.11
CA PHE A 24 32.22 -8.43 -4.87
C PHE A 24 30.88 -7.75 -5.19
N CYS A 25 30.83 -6.43 -5.01
CA CYS A 25 29.63 -5.66 -5.33
C CYS A 25 29.56 -5.34 -6.84
N LEU A 26 28.37 -5.46 -7.44
CA LEU A 26 28.14 -5.29 -8.88
C LEU A 26 28.60 -3.96 -9.49
N ALA A 27 28.82 -2.94 -8.66
CA ALA A 27 29.21 -1.61 -9.09
C ALA A 27 30.56 -1.56 -9.84
N GLU A 28 31.44 -2.54 -9.63
CA GLU A 28 32.83 -2.52 -10.15
C GLU A 28 33.16 -3.72 -11.06
N MET A 29 32.16 -4.32 -11.71
CA MET A 29 32.33 -5.55 -12.52
C MET A 29 33.44 -5.46 -13.58
N LYS A 30 33.68 -4.27 -14.17
CA LYS A 30 34.78 -4.06 -15.13
C LYS A 30 36.16 -4.18 -14.47
N ALA A 31 36.33 -3.55 -13.31
CA ALA A 31 37.59 -3.61 -12.56
C ALA A 31 37.85 -5.04 -12.05
N PHE A 32 36.80 -5.77 -11.67
CA PHE A 32 36.89 -7.17 -11.31
C PHE A 32 37.34 -8.04 -12.50
N ALA A 33 36.72 -7.89 -13.66
CA ALA A 33 37.11 -8.64 -14.87
C ALA A 33 38.57 -8.38 -15.27
N GLU A 34 39.02 -7.12 -15.21
CA GLU A 34 40.42 -6.74 -15.46
C GLU A 34 41.38 -7.38 -14.44
N ARG A 35 41.02 -7.38 -13.15
CA ARG A 35 41.84 -7.99 -12.07
C ARG A 35 41.95 -9.51 -12.19
N GLU A 36 40.88 -10.17 -12.60
CA GLU A 36 40.84 -11.63 -12.78
C GLU A 36 41.33 -12.07 -14.17
N HIS A 37 41.75 -11.12 -15.02
CA HIS A 37 42.17 -11.36 -16.40
C HIS A 37 41.14 -12.14 -17.26
N ARG A 38 39.84 -11.89 -17.03
CA ARG A 38 38.73 -12.51 -17.76
C ARG A 38 38.07 -11.50 -18.69
N PRO A 39 37.53 -11.94 -19.85
CA PRO A 39 36.69 -11.10 -20.69
C PRO A 39 35.47 -10.57 -19.91
N LEU A 40 35.19 -9.28 -20.03
CA LEU A 40 34.06 -8.64 -19.36
C LEU A 40 32.72 -9.33 -19.64
N GLU A 41 32.52 -9.82 -20.87
CA GLU A 41 31.27 -10.47 -21.25
C GLU A 41 31.10 -11.84 -20.59
N GLU A 42 32.19 -12.58 -20.39
CA GLU A 42 32.17 -13.85 -19.64
C GLU A 42 31.84 -13.57 -18.16
N THR A 43 32.46 -12.55 -17.55
CA THR A 43 32.12 -12.13 -16.18
C THR A 43 30.65 -11.73 -16.04
N ARG A 44 30.08 -11.03 -17.03
CA ARG A 44 28.65 -10.67 -17.04
C ARG A 44 27.73 -11.88 -17.05
N GLN A 45 28.06 -12.89 -17.84
CA GLN A 45 27.29 -14.13 -17.90
C GLN A 45 27.31 -14.85 -16.55
N TYR A 46 28.50 -14.99 -15.94
CA TYR A 46 28.62 -15.59 -14.60
C TYR A 46 27.84 -14.82 -13.54
N VAL A 47 27.90 -13.48 -13.56
CA VAL A 47 27.12 -12.63 -12.66
C VAL A 47 25.62 -12.85 -12.85
N ALA A 48 25.14 -12.88 -14.10
CA ALA A 48 23.74 -13.10 -14.41
C ALA A 48 23.25 -14.49 -13.93
N GLU A 49 24.03 -15.54 -14.20
CA GLU A 49 23.75 -16.91 -13.75
C GLU A 49 23.76 -17.01 -12.23
N TRP A 50 24.75 -16.38 -11.59
CA TRP A 50 24.81 -16.33 -10.13
C TRP A 50 23.59 -15.63 -9.54
N HIS A 51 23.14 -14.52 -10.14
CA HIS A 51 21.92 -13.83 -9.73
C HIS A 51 20.67 -14.69 -9.89
N SER A 52 20.50 -15.39 -11.01
CA SER A 52 19.36 -16.29 -11.20
C SER A 52 19.37 -17.41 -10.17
N ASN A 53 20.51 -18.06 -9.97
CA ASN A 53 20.66 -19.16 -9.01
C ASN A 53 20.40 -18.69 -7.58
N ARG A 54 20.87 -17.49 -7.20
CA ARG A 54 20.60 -16.90 -5.89
C ARG A 54 19.11 -16.65 -5.68
N MET A 55 18.41 -16.10 -6.67
CA MET A 55 16.98 -15.85 -6.58
C MET A 55 16.17 -17.15 -6.44
N ASP A 56 16.55 -18.19 -7.19
CA ASP A 56 15.90 -19.49 -7.10
C ASP A 56 16.15 -20.15 -5.74
N ARG A 57 17.37 -20.03 -5.21
CA ARG A 57 17.69 -20.49 -3.85
C ARG A 57 16.88 -19.76 -2.78
N VAL A 58 16.74 -18.44 -2.89
CA VAL A 58 15.91 -17.64 -1.97
C VAL A 58 14.45 -18.10 -2.05
N LYS A 59 13.89 -18.29 -3.24
CA LYS A 59 12.53 -18.80 -3.43
C LYS A 59 12.34 -20.19 -2.84
N ALA A 60 13.32 -21.08 -3.00
CA ALA A 60 13.29 -22.42 -2.41
C ALA A 60 13.21 -22.34 -0.88
N VAL A 61 14.11 -21.56 -0.25
CA VAL A 61 14.11 -21.36 1.22
C VAL A 61 12.79 -20.77 1.72
N LEU A 62 12.26 -19.76 1.02
CA LEU A 62 10.98 -19.14 1.39
C LEU A 62 9.80 -20.12 1.25
N SER A 63 9.83 -20.96 0.20
CA SER A 63 8.82 -22.00 -0.02
C SER A 63 8.88 -23.08 1.06
N ASP A 64 10.08 -23.52 1.43
CA ASP A 64 10.30 -24.49 2.50
C ASP A 64 9.85 -23.93 3.86
N ALA A 65 10.20 -22.68 4.17
CA ALA A 65 9.72 -22.00 5.38
C ALA A 65 8.18 -21.91 5.41
N SER A 66 7.55 -21.60 4.27
CA SER A 66 6.09 -21.60 4.17
C SER A 66 5.49 -22.98 4.45
N ARG A 67 6.06 -24.05 3.89
CA ARG A 67 5.61 -25.43 4.13
C ARG A 67 5.76 -25.83 5.58
N ILE A 68 6.87 -25.47 6.24
CA ILE A 68 7.07 -25.73 7.67
C ILE A 68 5.98 -25.04 8.51
N LEU A 69 5.65 -23.78 8.19
CA LEU A 69 4.60 -23.04 8.89
C LEU A 69 3.20 -23.60 8.63
N GLU A 70 2.93 -24.15 7.45
CA GLU A 70 1.71 -24.90 7.16
C GLU A 70 1.65 -26.20 7.99
N SER A 71 2.71 -27.01 7.99
CA SER A 71 2.79 -28.21 8.82
C SER A 71 2.65 -27.91 10.32
N LEU A 72 3.18 -26.77 10.79
CA LEU A 72 3.01 -26.32 12.17
C LEU A 72 1.53 -26.03 12.49
N CYS A 73 0.81 -25.41 11.55
CA CYS A 73 -0.63 -25.21 11.67
C CYS A 73 -1.37 -26.54 11.74
N ASP A 74 -1.01 -27.51 10.90
CA ASP A 74 -1.65 -28.83 10.92
C ASP A 74 -1.39 -29.59 12.23
N ALA A 75 -0.16 -29.51 12.76
CA ALA A 75 0.23 -30.22 13.97
C ALA A 75 -0.27 -29.57 15.27
N SER A 76 -0.36 -28.24 15.32
CA SER A 76 -0.61 -27.50 16.58
C SER A 76 -1.80 -26.55 16.54
N GLY A 77 -2.42 -26.35 15.36
CA GLY A 77 -3.48 -25.36 15.14
C GLY A 77 -2.99 -23.91 15.11
N VAL A 78 -1.69 -23.66 15.30
CA VAL A 78 -1.11 -22.30 15.34
C VAL A 78 -1.17 -21.67 13.95
N GLN A 79 -1.88 -20.55 13.84
CA GLN A 79 -1.93 -19.76 12.60
C GLN A 79 -0.72 -18.83 12.50
N SER A 80 -0.10 -18.79 11.33
CA SER A 80 1.11 -18.01 11.11
C SER A 80 1.17 -17.51 9.66
N PHE A 81 1.90 -16.42 9.42
CA PHE A 81 2.23 -15.98 8.08
C PHE A 81 3.65 -15.39 8.05
N LEU A 82 4.27 -15.41 6.87
CA LEU A 82 5.60 -14.87 6.62
C LEU A 82 5.51 -13.94 5.42
N LEU A 83 5.97 -12.69 5.59
CA LEU A 83 6.15 -11.74 4.50
C LEU A 83 7.64 -11.53 4.27
N ALA A 84 8.10 -11.78 3.04
CA ALA A 84 9.45 -11.43 2.59
C ALA A 84 9.36 -10.49 1.39
N VAL A 85 10.16 -9.44 1.37
CA VAL A 85 10.18 -8.47 0.26
C VAL A 85 11.62 -8.18 -0.12
N ASP A 86 11.92 -8.31 -1.41
CA ASP A 86 13.17 -7.81 -1.97
C ASP A 86 13.03 -6.32 -2.30
N PRO A 87 13.77 -5.41 -1.64
CA PRO A 87 13.75 -4.00 -1.98
C PRO A 87 14.21 -3.71 -3.40
N SER A 88 15.05 -4.57 -3.98
CA SER A 88 15.66 -4.40 -5.31
C SER A 88 14.70 -4.77 -6.45
N ASP A 89 13.82 -5.75 -6.23
CA ASP A 89 12.88 -6.24 -7.24
C ASP A 89 11.73 -5.25 -7.46
N THR A 90 11.87 -4.30 -8.38
CA THR A 90 10.83 -3.28 -8.66
C THR A 90 9.48 -3.83 -9.13
N ALA A 91 9.43 -5.05 -9.68
CA ALA A 91 8.23 -5.61 -10.29
C ALA A 91 7.39 -6.44 -9.30
N GLY A 92 8.03 -7.11 -8.35
CA GLY A 92 7.36 -7.99 -7.39
C GLY A 92 6.67 -7.27 -6.23
N SER A 93 5.54 -7.85 -5.78
CA SER A 93 4.90 -7.51 -4.51
C SER A 93 5.54 -8.20 -3.31
N GLY A 94 6.51 -9.11 -3.52
CA GLY A 94 7.14 -9.91 -2.49
C GLY A 94 6.57 -11.32 -2.40
N PHE A 95 7.01 -12.07 -1.39
CA PHE A 95 6.58 -13.43 -1.10
C PHE A 95 5.74 -13.44 0.18
N LEU A 96 4.57 -14.08 0.12
CA LEU A 96 3.68 -14.26 1.27
C LEU A 96 3.42 -15.76 1.48
N GLY A 97 3.98 -16.31 2.56
CA GLY A 97 3.86 -17.71 2.97
C GLY A 97 3.21 -17.88 4.34
N GLY A 98 3.21 -19.13 4.84
CA GLY A 98 2.63 -19.53 6.12
C GLY A 98 1.25 -20.18 5.99
N SER A 99 0.48 -20.28 7.06
CA SER A 99 -0.83 -20.94 7.05
C SER A 99 -1.85 -20.22 6.18
N VAL A 100 -2.84 -20.96 5.65
CA VAL A 100 -3.88 -20.41 4.77
C VAL A 100 -4.61 -19.23 5.44
N LEU A 101 -5.08 -19.42 6.68
CA LEU A 101 -5.80 -18.36 7.40
C LEU A 101 -4.89 -17.18 7.75
N GLY A 102 -3.61 -17.42 8.07
CA GLY A 102 -2.66 -16.34 8.33
C GLY A 102 -2.44 -15.44 7.11
N ARG A 103 -2.30 -16.04 5.92
CA ARG A 103 -2.18 -15.30 4.66
C ARG A 103 -3.44 -14.51 4.33
N GLU A 104 -4.61 -15.12 4.45
CA GLU A 104 -5.89 -14.45 4.19
C GLU A 104 -6.15 -13.31 5.16
N TYR A 105 -5.83 -13.50 6.44
CA TYR A 105 -5.89 -12.43 7.44
C TYR A 105 -5.04 -11.22 7.04
N TYR A 106 -3.79 -11.46 6.62
CA TYR A 106 -2.91 -10.38 6.16
C TYR A 106 -3.46 -9.69 4.91
N ARG A 107 -4.01 -10.43 3.94
CA ARG A 107 -4.62 -9.85 2.73
C ARG A 107 -5.87 -9.02 3.04
N GLY A 108 -6.69 -9.47 3.98
CA GLY A 108 -7.91 -8.78 4.41
C GLY A 108 -7.69 -7.58 5.32
N GLN A 109 -6.49 -7.43 5.92
CA GLN A 109 -6.19 -6.32 6.80
C GLN A 109 -6.08 -5.01 6.01
N ARG A 110 -6.65 -3.92 6.56
CA ARG A 110 -6.49 -2.59 5.97
C ARG A 110 -5.01 -2.19 6.01
N GLY A 111 -4.42 -2.03 4.82
CA GLY A 111 -2.99 -1.76 4.69
C GLY A 111 -2.11 -3.01 4.75
N GLY A 112 -2.71 -4.21 4.74
CA GLY A 112 -2.03 -5.47 4.45
C GLY A 112 -2.05 -5.79 2.95
N GLY A 113 -1.88 -7.07 2.61
CA GLY A 113 -1.76 -7.54 1.23
C GLY A 113 -0.67 -6.81 0.44
N ASP A 114 -0.93 -6.55 -0.84
CA ASP A 114 0.03 -5.86 -1.72
C ASP A 114 0.36 -4.44 -1.26
N ALA A 115 -0.59 -3.73 -0.66
CA ALA A 115 -0.35 -2.38 -0.16
C ALA A 115 0.62 -2.38 1.02
N GLY A 116 0.44 -3.33 1.94
CA GLY A 116 1.34 -3.54 3.08
C GLY A 116 2.73 -3.96 2.65
N ALA A 117 2.82 -4.89 1.70
CA ALA A 117 4.10 -5.34 1.17
C ALA A 117 4.87 -4.20 0.48
N LYS A 118 4.18 -3.37 -0.34
CA LYS A 118 4.76 -2.16 -0.93
C LYS A 118 5.19 -1.14 0.13
N ALA A 119 4.39 -0.92 1.17
CA ALA A 119 4.76 -0.01 2.26
C ALA A 119 5.99 -0.49 3.02
N PHE A 120 6.04 -1.79 3.33
CA PHE A 120 7.19 -2.43 3.97
C PHE A 120 8.44 -2.33 3.09
N LYS A 121 8.31 -2.55 1.79
CA LYS A 121 9.40 -2.37 0.83
C LYS A 121 9.98 -0.95 0.85
N VAL A 122 9.11 0.05 0.79
CA VAL A 122 9.51 1.46 0.86
C VAL A 122 10.20 1.76 2.18
N HIS A 123 9.75 1.14 3.27
CA HIS A 123 10.43 1.23 4.56
C HIS A 123 11.83 0.61 4.51
N CYS A 124 12.00 -0.58 3.94
CA CYS A 124 13.32 -1.20 3.74
C CYS A 124 14.24 -0.30 2.91
N LEU A 125 13.80 0.17 1.74
CA LEU A 125 14.59 1.05 0.88
C LEU A 125 15.07 2.33 1.59
N LYS A 126 14.26 2.88 2.51
CA LYS A 126 14.64 4.06 3.30
C LYS A 126 15.71 3.78 4.35
N ASN A 127 15.72 2.59 4.93
CA ASN A 127 16.58 2.24 6.06
C ASN A 127 17.79 1.38 5.66
N VAL A 128 17.76 0.76 4.47
CA VAL A 128 18.88 0.01 3.86
C VAL A 128 19.82 0.97 3.11
N ALA A 129 19.71 2.29 3.34
CA ALA A 129 20.70 3.25 2.86
C ALA A 129 22.11 2.77 3.19
N PRO A 130 23.05 2.88 2.23
CA PRO A 130 24.23 2.03 2.19
C PRO A 130 25.10 2.32 3.40
N THR A 131 25.47 1.26 4.11
CA THR A 131 26.68 1.19 4.94
C THR A 131 27.90 1.29 4.02
N ALA A 132 27.99 2.35 3.21
CA ALA A 132 29.23 2.75 2.60
C ALA A 132 30.07 3.27 3.76
N VAL A 133 31.12 2.50 4.08
CA VAL A 133 32.33 2.89 4.80
C VAL A 133 32.69 4.38 4.59
N SER A 134 32.08 5.26 5.37
CA SER A 134 32.67 6.55 5.75
C SER A 134 33.34 6.32 7.09
N ALA A 135 34.57 5.81 7.04
CA ALA A 135 35.52 6.07 8.11
C ALA A 135 35.79 7.59 8.12
N ASN A 136 35.72 8.18 9.31
CA ASN A 136 35.99 9.60 9.63
C ASN A 136 35.00 10.65 9.10
N ALA A 137 34.01 10.99 9.93
CA ALA A 137 33.81 12.37 10.40
C ALA A 137 32.92 12.37 11.65
N GLU A 138 33.38 13.06 12.69
CA GLU A 138 32.78 13.15 14.01
C GLU A 138 31.37 13.76 14.03
N ALA A 139 30.57 13.23 14.97
CA ALA A 139 29.48 13.89 15.69
C ALA A 139 28.72 15.02 14.96
N SER A 140 27.56 14.69 14.40
CA SER A 140 26.44 15.63 14.31
C SER A 140 25.11 14.86 14.27
N SER A 141 24.27 15.16 15.26
CA SER A 141 22.91 14.67 15.42
C SER A 141 22.04 15.07 14.22
N SER A 142 21.77 14.11 13.33
CA SER A 142 20.83 14.29 12.22
C SER A 142 19.52 13.58 12.53
N THR A 143 18.56 14.39 12.95
CA THR A 143 17.16 14.04 13.12
C THR A 143 16.59 13.57 11.78
N SER A 144 15.99 12.38 11.77
CA SER A 144 15.32 11.80 10.62
C SER A 144 14.15 12.67 10.17
N THR A 145 14.37 13.44 9.11
CA THR A 145 13.30 14.13 8.40
C THR A 145 12.61 13.12 7.50
N THR A 146 11.60 12.44 8.06
CA THR A 146 10.48 11.94 7.27
C THR A 146 10.01 13.05 6.33
N PRO A 147 9.62 12.76 5.07
CA PRO A 147 9.09 13.78 4.20
C PRO A 147 7.95 14.44 4.94
N LYS A 148 8.10 15.74 5.23
CA LYS A 148 7.07 16.61 5.80
C LYS A 148 5.89 16.63 4.83
N ILE A 149 5.14 15.53 4.75
CA ILE A 149 3.69 15.58 4.67
C ILE A 149 3.35 16.48 5.85
N SER A 150 3.10 17.75 5.54
CA SER A 150 2.96 18.80 6.54
C SER A 150 2.10 18.26 7.67
N ALA A 151 2.50 18.46 8.92
CA ALA A 151 1.77 17.92 10.08
C ALA A 151 0.25 18.21 10.00
N ALA A 152 -0.15 19.26 9.28
CA ALA A 152 -1.52 19.56 8.89
C ALA A 152 -2.23 18.47 8.05
N ARG A 153 -1.58 17.84 7.06
CA ARG A 153 -2.14 16.74 6.26
C ARG A 153 -2.37 15.49 7.12
N SER A 154 -1.47 15.22 8.07
CA SER A 154 -1.63 14.12 9.04
C SER A 154 -2.83 14.35 9.96
N VAL A 155 -2.95 15.54 10.56
CA VAL A 155 -4.09 15.91 11.42
C VAL A 155 -5.41 15.80 10.66
N LYS A 156 -5.45 16.21 9.39
CA LYS A 156 -6.66 16.08 8.56
C LYS A 156 -7.00 14.60 8.34
N ALA A 157 -6.03 13.75 7.98
CA ALA A 157 -6.29 12.32 7.78
C ALA A 157 -6.82 11.65 9.06
N ASP A 158 -6.18 11.92 10.21
CA ASP A 158 -6.58 11.38 11.51
C ASP A 158 -7.98 11.86 11.94
N LEU A 159 -8.29 13.13 11.69
CA LEU A 159 -9.61 13.71 11.96
C LEU A 159 -10.68 13.02 11.10
N TYR A 160 -10.42 12.82 9.81
CA TYR A 160 -11.37 12.17 8.90
C TYR A 160 -11.61 10.72 9.33
N GLU A 161 -10.57 10.00 9.73
CA GLU A 161 -10.71 8.63 10.21
C GLU A 161 -11.47 8.57 11.56
N GLY A 162 -11.15 9.46 12.49
CA GLY A 162 -11.83 9.57 13.79
C GLY A 162 -13.32 9.88 13.64
N VAL A 163 -13.68 10.85 12.78
CA VAL A 163 -15.07 11.19 12.49
C VAL A 163 -15.80 10.03 11.81
N ARG A 164 -15.20 9.36 10.81
CA ARG A 164 -15.82 8.18 10.18
C ARG A 164 -16.08 7.07 11.20
N LYS A 165 -15.14 6.82 12.12
CA LYS A 165 -15.32 5.83 13.19
C LYS A 165 -16.46 6.21 14.13
N ALA A 166 -16.53 7.46 14.57
CA ALA A 166 -17.62 7.97 15.40
C ALA A 166 -18.97 7.87 14.68
N LEU A 167 -19.03 8.27 13.40
CA LEU A 167 -20.24 8.23 12.58
C LEU A 167 -20.77 6.79 12.41
N ARG A 168 -19.91 5.83 12.07
CA ARG A 168 -20.31 4.41 11.96
C ARG A 168 -20.79 3.85 13.30
N SER A 169 -20.17 4.27 14.40
CA SER A 169 -20.56 3.86 15.75
C SER A 169 -21.91 4.44 16.16
N ALA A 170 -22.19 5.70 15.80
CA ALA A 170 -23.43 6.39 16.19
C ALA A 170 -24.61 6.00 15.30
N SER A 171 -24.40 5.89 13.99
CA SER A 171 -25.45 5.53 13.02
C SER A 171 -25.73 4.03 12.91
N GLY A 172 -24.81 3.18 13.40
CA GLY A 172 -24.88 1.72 13.21
C GLY A 172 -24.58 1.25 11.78
N VAL A 173 -24.36 2.16 10.82
CA VAL A 173 -24.10 1.82 9.41
C VAL A 173 -22.60 1.67 9.19
N ARG A 174 -22.14 0.43 8.93
CA ARG A 174 -20.69 0.12 8.75
C ARG A 174 -20.03 0.88 7.59
N ASN A 175 -20.80 1.15 6.53
CA ASN A 175 -20.32 1.83 5.33
C ASN A 175 -20.58 3.35 5.37
N ALA A 176 -20.98 3.91 6.52
CA ALA A 176 -21.14 5.35 6.63
C ALA A 176 -19.81 6.05 6.35
N GLU A 177 -19.82 6.89 5.32
CA GLU A 177 -18.68 7.71 4.95
C GLU A 177 -19.13 9.16 4.80
N MET A 178 -18.37 10.06 5.43
CA MET A 178 -18.60 11.48 5.31
C MET A 178 -17.62 12.09 4.31
N LYS A 179 -18.17 12.67 3.23
CA LYS A 179 -17.46 13.67 2.45
C LYS A 179 -17.75 15.03 3.08
N TRP A 180 -16.75 15.66 3.70
CA TRP A 180 -16.88 16.98 4.37
C TRP A 180 -17.45 18.07 3.45
N THR A 181 -17.40 17.88 2.14
CA THR A 181 -17.98 18.77 1.13
C THR A 181 -19.49 18.68 1.00
N ASN A 182 -20.13 17.70 1.63
CA ASN A 182 -21.57 17.50 1.54
C ASN A 182 -22.19 17.16 2.91
N PRO A 183 -22.41 18.16 3.78
CA PRO A 183 -23.03 17.93 5.08
C PRO A 183 -24.48 17.45 4.98
N ALA A 184 -25.15 17.63 3.84
CA ALA A 184 -26.52 17.13 3.63
C ALA A 184 -26.61 15.59 3.59
N LEU A 185 -25.49 14.88 3.39
CA LEU A 185 -25.48 13.41 3.50
C LEU A 185 -25.47 12.92 4.95
N LEU A 186 -25.20 13.79 5.93
CA LEU A 186 -25.18 13.40 7.34
C LEU A 186 -26.57 13.22 7.93
N SER A 187 -27.56 13.97 7.42
CA SER A 187 -28.96 13.79 7.82
C SER A 187 -29.50 12.42 7.44
N ILE A 188 -29.00 11.82 6.35
CA ILE A 188 -29.32 10.43 5.95
C ILE A 188 -28.92 9.43 7.05
N TYR A 189 -27.90 9.74 7.83
CA TYR A 189 -27.43 8.91 8.94
C TYR A 189 -28.02 9.31 10.29
N GLY A 190 -28.97 10.25 10.34
CA GLY A 190 -29.57 10.76 11.58
C GLY A 190 -28.61 11.58 12.45
N VAL A 191 -27.45 11.96 11.92
CA VAL A 191 -26.39 12.66 12.68
C VAL A 191 -26.30 14.11 12.21
N CYS A 192 -26.44 15.05 13.15
CA CYS A 192 -26.16 16.46 12.90
C CYS A 192 -24.76 16.81 13.42
N LEU A 193 -23.84 17.16 12.52
CA LEU A 193 -22.58 17.82 12.89
C LEU A 193 -22.76 19.31 12.62
N ASN A 194 -22.63 20.15 13.65
CA ASN A 194 -22.70 21.60 13.49
C ASN A 194 -21.42 22.09 12.78
N PRO A 195 -21.42 22.32 11.46
CA PRO A 195 -20.21 22.51 10.68
C PRO A 195 -19.94 24.00 10.57
N SER A 196 -19.70 24.67 11.70
CA SER A 196 -19.15 26.02 11.63
C SER A 196 -17.71 25.92 11.14
N SER A 197 -17.40 26.62 10.05
CA SER A 197 -16.14 26.56 9.28
C SER A 197 -14.89 26.35 10.14
N LEU A 198 -14.40 25.11 10.21
CA LEU A 198 -13.33 24.75 11.13
C LEU A 198 -11.97 25.24 10.60
N LYS A 199 -11.44 26.31 11.23
CA LYS A 199 -10.04 26.72 11.09
C LYS A 199 -9.12 25.59 11.57
N SER A 200 -7.87 25.57 11.11
CA SER A 200 -6.91 24.50 11.44
C SER A 200 -6.69 24.29 12.95
N SER A 201 -6.87 25.33 13.78
CA SER A 201 -6.81 25.22 15.24
C SER A 201 -8.01 24.46 15.82
N GLN A 202 -9.20 24.66 15.26
CA GLN A 202 -10.43 23.97 15.67
C GLN A 202 -10.38 22.47 15.29
N ASN A 203 -9.75 22.11 14.18
CA ASN A 203 -9.53 20.71 13.80
C ASN A 203 -8.69 19.94 14.84
N LYS A 204 -7.67 20.58 15.43
CA LYS A 204 -6.85 19.95 16.48
C LYS A 204 -7.65 19.75 17.77
N GLU A 205 -8.45 20.74 18.16
CA GLU A 205 -9.31 20.65 19.33
C GLU A 205 -10.42 19.61 19.15
N LEU A 206 -11.01 19.53 17.95
CA LEU A 206 -12.01 18.51 17.63
C LEU A 206 -11.40 17.10 17.64
N LEU A 207 -10.17 16.95 17.14
CA LEU A 207 -9.42 15.69 17.24
C LEU A 207 -9.12 15.33 18.71
N ARG A 208 -8.77 16.32 19.55
CA ARG A 208 -8.55 16.12 20.98
C ARG A 208 -9.82 15.65 21.67
N ARG A 209 -10.96 16.29 21.41
CA ARG A 209 -12.27 15.91 21.94
C ARG A 209 -12.68 14.51 21.47
N LEU A 210 -12.51 14.17 20.20
CA LEU A 210 -12.77 12.82 19.67
C LEU A 210 -11.94 11.72 20.34
N LYS A 211 -10.73 12.05 20.80
CA LYS A 211 -9.83 11.10 21.47
C LYS A 211 -10.13 10.94 22.96
N VAL A 212 -10.56 12.01 23.62
CA VAL A 212 -10.77 12.07 25.08
C VAL A 212 -12.21 11.73 25.45
N GLU A 213 -13.17 12.23 24.68
CA GLU A 213 -14.61 12.08 24.92
C GLU A 213 -15.22 11.26 23.79
N ARG A 214 -16.13 10.33 24.12
CA ARG A 214 -17.00 9.73 23.10
C ARG A 214 -17.75 10.90 22.46
N CYS A 215 -17.54 11.13 21.16
CA CYS A 215 -18.28 12.16 20.45
C CYS A 215 -19.78 11.83 20.59
N ASN A 216 -20.50 12.66 21.35
CA ASN A 216 -21.94 12.53 21.51
C ASN A 216 -22.60 13.01 20.21
N CYS A 217 -22.64 12.14 19.21
CA CYS A 217 -23.53 12.29 18.09
C CYS A 217 -24.95 12.04 18.61
N THR A 218 -25.72 13.09 18.81
CA THR A 218 -27.14 12.97 19.17
C THR A 218 -27.91 12.58 17.92
N HIS A 219 -28.67 11.49 18.01
CA HIS A 219 -29.57 11.07 16.96
C HIS A 219 -30.69 12.12 16.84
N SER A 220 -30.93 12.63 15.65
CA SER A 220 -31.91 13.70 15.42
C SER A 220 -33.33 13.13 15.27
N ASP A 221 -33.78 12.30 16.22
CA ASP A 221 -35.12 11.70 16.17
C ASP A 221 -36.24 12.74 16.42
N ASP A 222 -35.92 13.91 16.94
CA ASP A 222 -36.91 14.95 17.28
C ASP A 222 -37.31 15.86 16.10
N ALA A 223 -36.78 15.65 14.89
CA ALA A 223 -36.99 16.57 13.76
C ALA A 223 -38.13 16.19 12.81
N ASN A 224 -38.86 15.10 13.09
CA ASN A 224 -39.93 14.61 12.20
C ASN A 224 -41.28 14.43 12.90
N GLU A 225 -41.55 15.20 13.96
CA GLU A 225 -42.93 15.42 14.40
C GLU A 225 -43.54 16.47 13.45
N PRO A 226 -44.50 16.10 12.57
CA PRO A 226 -45.15 17.07 11.70
C PRO A 226 -45.84 18.12 12.59
N PRO A 227 -45.83 19.41 12.21
CA PRO A 227 -46.57 20.43 12.95
C PRO A 227 -48.03 19.97 13.04
N VAL A 228 -48.54 19.82 14.27
CA VAL A 228 -49.92 19.45 14.56
C VAL A 228 -50.84 20.47 13.88
N GLU A 229 -51.34 20.09 12.70
CA GLU A 229 -52.26 20.88 11.91
C GLU A 229 -53.64 20.82 12.58
N SER A 230 -54.15 21.98 12.97
CA SER A 230 -55.45 22.12 13.62
C SER A 230 -56.57 21.69 12.67
N PRO A 231 -57.55 20.85 13.10
CA PRO A 231 -58.51 20.25 12.18
C PRO A 231 -59.56 21.27 11.69
N ALA A 232 -59.60 21.50 10.37
CA ALA A 232 -60.70 22.17 9.68
C ALA A 232 -61.66 21.15 9.04
N PRO A 233 -62.95 21.51 8.86
CA PRO A 233 -64.02 20.55 8.63
C PRO A 233 -64.09 20.00 7.20
N VAL A 234 -64.52 18.74 7.16
CA VAL A 234 -64.81 17.87 6.03
C VAL A 234 -65.73 18.53 5.01
N THR A 235 -65.35 18.51 3.72
CA THR A 235 -66.33 18.59 2.63
C THR A 235 -66.05 17.52 1.57
N SER A 236 -67.09 16.73 1.34
CA SER A 236 -67.22 15.59 0.44
C SER A 236 -67.09 15.97 -1.04
N GLY A 237 -66.40 15.15 -1.84
CA GLY A 237 -66.27 15.36 -3.28
C GLY A 237 -65.61 14.19 -4.03
N ARG A 238 -66.43 13.20 -4.38
CA ARG A 238 -66.16 12.00 -5.19
C ARG A 238 -65.69 12.31 -6.63
N LYS A 239 -64.80 11.49 -7.20
CA LYS A 239 -64.68 11.00 -8.61
C LYS A 239 -63.40 10.14 -8.71
N ILE A 240 -63.44 8.81 -8.70
CA ILE A 240 -63.68 7.88 -9.83
C ILE A 240 -63.09 8.37 -11.15
N TYR A 241 -61.93 7.84 -11.54
CA TYR A 241 -61.59 7.45 -12.92
C TYR A 241 -60.60 6.28 -12.93
N ASP A 242 -60.83 5.41 -13.91
CA ASP A 242 -60.22 4.12 -14.19
C ASP A 242 -58.78 4.18 -14.75
N GLU A 243 -58.14 3.01 -14.65
CA GLU A 243 -56.97 2.45 -15.36
C GLU A 243 -56.89 2.82 -16.87
N PRO A 244 -55.71 2.73 -17.55
CA PRO A 244 -55.12 1.41 -17.86
C PRO A 244 -53.58 1.32 -17.92
N ALA A 245 -53.12 0.07 -17.87
CA ALA A 245 -51.77 -0.42 -18.10
C ALA A 245 -51.17 -0.13 -19.49
N ALA A 246 -49.84 0.09 -19.52
CA ALA A 246 -48.96 -0.02 -20.69
C ALA A 246 -47.53 -0.36 -20.19
N SER A 247 -47.06 -1.60 -20.33
CA SER A 247 -46.20 -2.12 -21.41
C SER A 247 -44.74 -1.65 -21.39
N VAL A 248 -43.87 -2.57 -20.95
CA VAL A 248 -42.57 -3.01 -21.53
C VAL A 248 -41.83 -2.04 -22.48
N SER A 249 -40.58 -1.71 -22.12
CA SER A 249 -39.49 -1.61 -23.10
C SER A 249 -38.11 -1.76 -22.43
N SER A 250 -37.44 -2.86 -22.77
CA SER A 250 -36.02 -3.12 -22.59
C SER A 250 -35.19 -2.21 -23.50
N ALA A 251 -34.20 -1.52 -22.92
CA ALA A 251 -33.18 -0.80 -23.68
C ALA A 251 -31.78 -1.22 -23.19
N THR A 252 -31.16 -2.08 -23.98
CA THR A 252 -29.73 -2.36 -23.97
C THR A 252 -28.98 -1.14 -24.52
N GLY A 253 -28.25 -0.42 -23.66
CA GLY A 253 -27.38 0.69 -24.04
C GLY A 253 -25.92 0.32 -23.85
N SER A 254 -25.29 -0.12 -24.94
CA SER A 254 -23.84 -0.27 -25.09
C SER A 254 -23.23 1.13 -25.20
N SER A 255 -22.24 1.47 -24.36
CA SER A 255 -21.43 2.68 -24.54
C SER A 255 -19.98 2.40 -24.11
N GLU A 256 -19.24 1.78 -25.02
CA GLU A 256 -18.00 2.30 -25.59
C GLU A 256 -17.42 3.53 -24.86
N TRP A 257 -16.42 3.31 -23.99
CA TRP A 257 -15.56 4.39 -23.49
C TRP A 257 -14.22 4.31 -24.18
N ASP A 258 -14.09 5.23 -25.12
CA ASP A 258 -12.99 5.50 -26.01
C ASP A 258 -11.75 6.02 -25.25
N GLY A 259 -10.59 5.67 -25.79
CA GLY A 259 -9.28 5.87 -25.19
C GLY A 259 -8.80 7.31 -25.24
N GLY A 260 -8.75 7.97 -24.08
CA GLY A 260 -8.11 9.28 -23.93
C GLY A 260 -6.60 9.19 -23.74
N ILE A 261 -5.84 9.13 -24.84
CA ILE A 261 -4.39 9.34 -24.87
C ILE A 261 -4.08 10.80 -24.47
N ARG A 262 -3.39 11.02 -23.35
CA ARG A 262 -2.84 12.33 -22.99
C ARG A 262 -1.43 12.52 -23.56
N PRO A 263 -1.12 13.67 -24.19
CA PRO A 263 0.19 13.93 -24.78
C PRO A 263 1.24 14.28 -23.71
N LYS A 264 2.44 13.70 -23.88
CA LYS A 264 3.68 14.07 -23.18
C LYS A 264 4.06 15.51 -23.52
N LYS A 265 4.15 16.38 -22.51
CA LYS A 265 4.83 17.69 -22.62
C LYS A 265 6.34 17.44 -22.77
N ARG A 266 6.88 17.78 -23.95
CA ARG A 266 8.30 18.10 -24.15
C ARG A 266 8.59 19.48 -23.53
N ALA A 267 9.64 19.58 -22.73
CA ALA A 267 10.36 20.81 -22.45
C ALA A 267 11.84 20.45 -22.64
N ARG A 268 12.38 20.81 -23.81
CA ARG A 268 13.28 21.96 -24.04
C ARG A 268 14.69 21.69 -23.51
N GLU A 269 15.49 21.09 -24.38
CA GLU A 269 16.90 21.42 -24.56
C GLU A 269 17.03 22.89 -24.98
N ASP A 270 18.06 23.56 -24.47
CA ASP A 270 18.89 24.61 -25.10
C ASP A 270 19.38 25.60 -24.04
N ASP A 271 20.71 25.63 -23.86
CA ASP A 271 21.59 26.77 -23.55
C ASP A 271 22.82 26.25 -22.77
N MET A 272 23.91 25.83 -23.44
CA MET A 272 25.00 26.66 -24.00
C MET A 272 25.91 27.30 -22.91
N TYR A 273 27.04 26.62 -22.62
CA TYR A 273 28.43 27.04 -22.28
C TYR A 273 28.73 28.41 -21.59
N PRO A 274 29.85 28.59 -20.82
CA PRO A 274 31.20 28.17 -21.25
C PRO A 274 32.21 27.68 -20.20
N LEU A 275 33.28 27.15 -20.79
CA LEU A 275 34.62 26.93 -20.27
C LEU A 275 35.16 28.10 -19.42
N GLN A 276 35.81 27.74 -18.31
CA GLN A 276 37.11 28.28 -17.89
C GLN A 276 37.89 27.18 -17.18
#